data_AF-A0A971LHQ4-F1
#
_entry.id   AF-A0A971LHQ4-F1
#
_cell.length_a   1.000
_cell.length_b   1.000
_cell.length_c   1.000
_cell.angle_alpha   90.00
_cell.angle_beta   90.00
_cell.angle_gamma   90.00
#
_symmetry.space_group_name_H-M   'P 1'
#
loop_
_entity.id
_entity.type
_entity.pdbx_description
1 polymer ?
#
loop_
_entity_poly.entity_id
_entity_poly.type
_entity_poly.pdbx_seq_one_letter_code
_entity_poly.pdbx_strand_id
1 'polypeptide(L)'
;GAALAVVMPAVFTYILKHDVNRFAQVASRVWGCQMDFANPENTAKQGIEALRNFLISIGMPKNFEEINAKEEDIEELAHTACFGDGRNGVLAGFVTSNQDDVENMYRLML
;
A
#
# COMPACT_ATOMS: atom_id res chain seq x y z
N GLY A 1 6.94 -4.52 11.89
CA GLY A 1 7.58 -5.17 10.74
C GLY A 1 6.55 -5.79 9.83
N ALA A 2 5.95 -6.90 10.24
CA ALA A 2 5.02 -7.71 9.44
C ALA A 2 3.78 -6.96 8.92
N ALA A 3 3.08 -6.20 9.78
CA ALA A 3 1.89 -5.44 9.36
C ALA A 3 2.20 -4.43 8.24
N LEU A 4 3.34 -3.73 8.31
CA LEU A 4 3.74 -2.75 7.31
C LEU A 4 4.03 -3.38 5.94
N ALA A 5 4.49 -4.65 5.92
CA ALA A 5 4.75 -5.37 4.68
C ALA A 5 3.45 -5.67 3.90
N VAL A 6 2.36 -5.94 4.61
CA VAL A 6 1.03 -6.12 3.98
C VAL A 6 0.44 -4.78 3.57
N VAL A 7 0.65 -3.75 4.40
CA VAL A 7 0.05 -2.42 4.19
C VAL A 7 0.68 -1.67 3.02
N MET A 8 2.01 -1.68 2.87
CA MET A 8 2.68 -0.85 1.86
C MET A 8 2.23 -1.11 0.41
N PRO A 9 2.17 -2.36 -0.09
CA PRO A 9 1.72 -2.62 -1.46
C PRO A 9 0.28 -2.16 -1.72
N ALA A 10 -0.61 -2.33 -0.75
CA ALA A 10 -2.02 -1.93 -0.85
C ALA A 10 -2.20 -0.40 -0.80
N VAL A 11 -1.48 0.28 0.10
CA VAL A 11 -1.44 1.75 0.13
C VAL A 11 -0.92 2.29 -1.20
N PHE A 12 0.19 1.75 -1.72
CA PHE A 12 0.77 2.17 -3.00
C PHE A 12 -0.17 1.93 -4.18
N THR A 13 -0.93 0.85 -4.15
CA THR A 13 -1.95 0.57 -5.17
C THR A 13 -3.07 1.62 -5.14
N TYR A 14 -3.52 2.00 -3.95
CA TYR A 14 -4.57 3.00 -3.78
C TYR A 14 -4.12 4.40 -4.22
N ILE A 15 -2.94 4.85 -3.78
CA ILE A 15 -2.40 6.18 -4.11
C ILE A 15 -1.71 6.25 -5.47
N LEU A 16 -1.63 5.14 -6.21
CA LEU A 16 -0.91 5.03 -7.50
C LEU A 16 -1.25 6.19 -8.45
N LYS A 17 -2.55 6.50 -8.56
CA LYS A 17 -3.07 7.53 -9.47
C LYS A 17 -2.69 8.95 -9.08
N HIS A 18 -2.25 9.18 -7.85
CA HIS A 18 -1.82 10.49 -7.39
C HIS A 18 -0.49 10.89 -8.04
N ASP A 19 0.45 9.95 -8.23
CA ASP A 19 1.73 10.21 -8.88
C ASP A 19 2.30 8.95 -9.55
N VAL A 20 1.72 8.59 -10.69
CA VAL A 20 2.08 7.39 -11.45
C VAL A 20 3.56 7.41 -11.87
N ASN A 21 4.08 8.58 -12.25
CA ASN A 21 5.46 8.70 -12.73
C ASN A 21 6.47 8.41 -11.63
N ARG A 22 6.21 8.83 -10.40
CA ARG A 22 7.07 8.52 -9.26
C ARG A 22 7.09 7.02 -8.97
N PHE A 23 5.96 6.32 -9.04
CA PHE A 23 5.92 4.87 -8.91
C PHE A 23 6.61 4.15 -10.07
N ALA A 24 6.41 4.59 -11.31
CA ALA A 24 7.08 4.04 -12.48
C ALA A 24 8.61 4.22 -12.41
N GLN A 25 9.07 5.36 -11.88
CA GLN A 25 10.49 5.62 -11.65
C GLN A 25 11.08 4.66 -10.61
N VAL A 26 10.38 4.39 -9.52
CA VAL A 26 10.80 3.40 -8.51
C VAL A 26 10.83 2.00 -9.13
N ALA A 27 9.77 1.63 -9.85
CA ALA A 27 9.69 0.35 -10.56
C ALA A 27 10.89 0.12 -11.49
N SER A 28 11.26 1.13 -12.27
CA SER A 28 12.38 1.02 -13.19
C SER A 28 13.75 1.04 -12.50
N ARG A 29 13.96 1.94 -11.53
CA ARG A 29 15.28 2.14 -10.91
C ARG A 29 15.62 1.13 -9.81
N VAL A 30 14.61 0.66 -9.07
CA VAL A 30 14.80 -0.25 -7.93
C VAL A 30 14.55 -1.69 -8.35
N TRP A 31 13.46 -1.93 -9.08
CA TRP A 31 13.03 -3.27 -9.47
C TRP A 31 13.46 -3.67 -10.88
N GLY A 32 14.04 -2.74 -11.65
CA GLY A 32 14.48 -3.01 -13.02
C GLY A 32 13.32 -3.20 -14.02
N CYS A 33 12.10 -2.78 -13.68
CA CYS A 33 10.96 -2.89 -14.59
C CYS A 33 11.18 -2.03 -15.85
N GLN A 34 10.80 -2.58 -17.00
CA GLN A 34 10.86 -1.83 -18.25
C GLN A 34 9.85 -0.67 -18.23
N MET A 35 10.32 0.53 -18.55
CA MET A 35 9.47 1.71 -18.62
C MET A 35 8.56 1.66 -19.85
N ASP A 36 7.25 1.68 -19.62
CA ASP A 36 6.22 1.87 -20.63
C ASP A 36 5.92 3.37 -20.71
N PHE A 37 6.54 4.06 -21.67
CA PHE A 37 6.35 5.49 -21.88
C PHE A 37 4.95 5.84 -22.41
N ALA A 38 4.23 4.87 -23.01
CA ALA A 38 2.87 5.07 -23.47
C ALA A 38 1.88 4.95 -22.31
N ASN A 39 2.13 4.01 -21.38
CA ASN A 39 1.31 3.80 -20.18
C ASN A 39 2.18 3.57 -18.94
N PRO A 40 2.70 4.64 -18.31
CA PRO A 40 3.56 4.55 -17.12
C PRO A 40 2.89 3.81 -15.94
N GLU A 41 1.56 3.78 -15.92
CA GLU A 41 0.77 3.05 -14.91
C GLU A 41 1.05 1.54 -14.94
N ASN A 42 1.33 0.96 -16.12
CA ASN A 42 1.68 -0.45 -16.23
C ASN A 42 3.01 -0.75 -15.54
N THR A 43 4.02 0.11 -15.77
CA THR A 43 5.32 -0.01 -15.11
C THR A 43 5.19 0.19 -13.61
N ALA A 44 4.38 1.16 -13.19
CA ALA A 44 4.14 1.42 -11.78
C ALA A 44 3.49 0.22 -11.07
N LYS A 45 2.46 -0.40 -11.68
CA LYS A 45 1.83 -1.64 -11.17
C LYS A 45 2.82 -2.79 -11.09
N GLN A 46 3.66 -2.98 -12.11
CA GLN A 46 4.72 -3.99 -12.09
C GLN A 46 5.70 -3.79 -10.94
N GLY A 47 6.06 -2.53 -10.63
CA GLY A 47 6.91 -2.23 -9.47
C GLY A 47 6.27 -2.54 -8.13
N ILE A 48 4.97 -2.29 -7.99
CA ILE A 48 4.21 -2.64 -6.76
C ILE A 48 4.16 -4.16 -6.59
N GLU A 49 3.94 -4.91 -7.67
CA GLU A 49 3.98 -6.37 -7.63
C GLU A 49 5.38 -6.93 -7.35
N ALA A 50 6.44 -6.30 -7.89
CA ALA A 50 7.81 -6.65 -7.56
C ALA A 50 8.11 -6.45 -6.06
N LEU A 51 7.63 -5.34 -5.47
CA LEU A 51 7.72 -5.10 -4.03
C LEU A 51 6.96 -6.16 -3.23
N ARG A 52 5.73 -6.52 -3.64
CA ARG A 52 4.93 -7.56 -2.99
C ARG A 52 5.68 -8.90 -3.00
N ASN A 53 6.19 -9.29 -4.16
CA ASN A 53 6.95 -10.54 -4.32
C ASN A 53 8.25 -10.55 -3.50
N PHE A 54 8.95 -9.41 -3.43
CA PHE A 54 10.13 -9.28 -2.59
C PHE A 54 9.80 -9.49 -1.11
N LEU A 55 8.75 -8.84 -0.59
CA LEU A 55 8.31 -9.00 0.80
C LEU A 55 7.94 -10.45 1.10
N ILE A 56 7.23 -11.13 0.20
CA ILE A 56 6.91 -12.56 0.33
C ILE A 56 8.20 -13.40 0.35
N SER A 57 9.15 -13.12 -0.54
CA SER A 57 10.41 -13.87 -0.65
C SER A 57 11.29 -13.80 0.60
N ILE A 58 11.20 -12.71 1.38
CA ILE A 58 11.91 -12.56 2.66
C ILE A 58 11.08 -13.09 3.85
N GLY A 59 9.96 -13.77 3.59
CA GLY A 59 9.10 -14.39 4.60
C GLY A 59 8.16 -13.41 5.31
N MET A 60 7.88 -12.24 4.73
CA MET A 60 6.81 -11.38 5.22
C MET A 60 5.44 -11.90 4.78
N PRO A 61 4.39 -11.68 5.60
CA PRO A 61 3.04 -12.08 5.25
C PRO A 61 2.51 -11.31 4.04
N LYS A 62 1.66 -11.97 3.25
CA LYS A 62 1.12 -11.44 1.98
C LYS A 62 -0.24 -10.73 2.13
N ASN A 63 -1.02 -11.10 3.14
CA ASN A 63 -2.41 -10.66 3.33
C ASN A 63 -2.80 -10.66 4.81
N PHE A 64 -4.02 -10.21 5.10
CA PHE A 64 -4.58 -10.14 6.45
C PHE A 64 -4.71 -11.52 7.12
N GLU A 65 -5.05 -12.56 6.36
CA GLU A 65 -5.16 -13.92 6.90
C GLU A 65 -3.84 -14.41 7.51
N GLU A 66 -2.70 -14.11 6.88
CA GLU A 66 -1.38 -14.54 7.37
C GLU A 66 -0.92 -13.80 8.63
N ILE A 67 -1.58 -12.69 8.99
CA ILE A 67 -1.35 -11.97 10.26
C ILE A 67 -2.49 -12.18 11.27
N ASN A 68 -3.42 -13.10 11.01
CA ASN A 68 -4.64 -13.33 11.80
C ASN A 68 -5.51 -12.07 11.97
N ALA A 69 -5.52 -11.16 10.99
CA ALA A 69 -6.44 -10.03 10.95
C ALA A 69 -7.68 -10.41 10.13
N LYS A 70 -8.85 -9.91 10.53
CA LYS A 70 -10.13 -10.12 9.83
C LYS A 70 -10.62 -8.83 9.19
N GLU A 71 -11.54 -8.97 8.26
CA GLU A 71 -12.26 -7.83 7.67
C GLU A 71 -12.98 -7.00 8.75
N GLU A 72 -13.51 -7.66 9.79
CA GLU A 72 -14.17 -7.02 10.93
C GLU A 72 -13.25 -6.05 11.70
N ASP A 73 -11.94 -6.32 11.69
CA ASP A 73 -10.94 -5.50 12.39
C ASP A 73 -10.56 -4.24 11.59
N ILE A 74 -10.93 -4.15 10.30
CA ILE A 74 -10.52 -3.05 9.40
C ILE A 74 -10.97 -1.69 9.94
N GLU A 75 -12.21 -1.58 10.39
CA GLU A 75 -12.79 -0.33 10.88
C GLU A 75 -12.04 0.15 12.13
N GLU A 76 -11.81 -0.75 13.10
CA GLU A 76 -11.08 -0.42 14.33
C GLU A 76 -9.61 -0.06 14.04
N LEU A 77 -8.96 -0.78 13.13
CA LEU A 77 -7.58 -0.50 12.70
C LEU A 77 -7.49 0.84 11.98
N ALA A 78 -8.45 1.18 11.11
CA ALA A 78 -8.47 2.44 10.37
C ALA A 78 -8.75 3.62 11.30
N HIS A 79 -9.72 3.47 12.21
CA HIS A 79 -10.00 4.44 13.26
C HIS A 79 -8.77 4.68 14.14
N THR A 80 -8.12 3.61 14.60
CA THR A 80 -6.89 3.72 15.42
C THR A 80 -5.74 4.37 14.65
N ALA A 81 -5.60 4.12 13.35
CA ALA A 81 -4.59 4.77 12.52
C ALA A 81 -4.83 6.29 12.40
N CYS A 82 -6.07 6.69 12.15
CA CYS A 82 -6.46 8.08 11.90
C CYS A 82 -6.68 8.94 13.16
N PHE A 83 -7.04 8.32 14.29
CA PHE A 83 -7.33 9.00 15.56
C PHE A 83 -6.37 8.63 16.70
N GLY A 84 -5.51 7.63 16.51
CA GLY A 84 -4.44 7.29 17.44
C GLY A 84 -3.42 8.42 17.61
N ASP A 85 -2.69 8.41 18.72
CA ASP A 85 -1.64 9.38 19.06
C ASP A 85 -2.07 10.86 19.02
N GLY A 86 -3.37 11.15 19.25
CA GLY A 86 -3.91 12.52 19.23
C GLY A 86 -4.10 13.10 17.83
N ARG A 87 -4.18 12.26 16.79
CA ARG A 87 -4.50 12.69 15.42
C ARG A 87 -5.99 13.03 15.30
N ASN A 88 -6.31 13.98 14.42
CA ASN A 88 -7.67 14.49 14.20
C ASN A 88 -8.36 13.85 12.98
N GLY A 89 -8.30 12.52 12.87
CA GLY A 89 -9.06 11.77 11.85
C GLY A 89 -8.47 11.77 10.44
N VAL A 90 -7.24 12.27 10.29
CA VAL A 90 -6.51 12.25 9.01
C VAL A 90 -5.10 11.73 9.21
N LEU A 91 -4.67 10.87 8.29
CA LEU A 91 -3.30 10.41 8.17
C LEU A 91 -2.58 11.28 7.14
N ALA A 92 -1.71 12.17 7.62
CA ALA A 92 -0.89 13.01 6.75
C ALA A 92 0.39 12.25 6.34
N GLY A 93 0.60 12.06 5.04
CA GLY A 93 1.77 11.39 4.48
C GLY A 93 2.08 11.87 3.08
N PHE A 94 2.32 10.93 2.16
CA PHE A 94 2.46 11.24 0.72
C PHE A 94 1.16 11.80 0.12
N VAL A 95 0.03 11.29 0.60
CA VAL A 95 -1.32 11.82 0.38
C VAL A 95 -1.95 11.97 1.76
N THR A 96 -2.74 13.02 1.97
CA THR A 96 -3.57 13.14 3.17
C THR A 96 -4.79 12.25 2.99
N SER A 97 -4.93 11.25 3.85
CA SER A 97 -6.00 10.25 3.78
C SER A 97 -6.91 10.35 5.00
N ASN A 98 -8.22 10.27 4.80
CA ASN A 98 -9.20 10.18 5.89
C ASN A 98 -9.40 8.71 6.31
N GLN A 99 -10.27 8.46 7.30
CA GLN A 99 -10.57 7.09 7.74
C GLN A 99 -11.09 6.21 6.59
N ASP A 100 -12.03 6.70 5.77
CA ASP A 100 -12.59 5.94 4.65
C ASP A 100 -11.52 5.51 3.64
N ASP A 101 -10.56 6.39 3.35
CA ASP A 101 -9.42 6.09 2.47
C ASP A 101 -8.58 4.96 3.06
N VAL A 102 -8.30 5.01 4.37
CA VAL A 102 -7.52 3.99 5.07
C VAL A 102 -8.26 2.65 5.12
N GLU A 103 -9.58 2.65 5.32
CA GLU A 103 -10.40 1.44 5.25
C GLU A 103 -10.36 0.82 3.85
N ASN A 104 -10.49 1.64 2.80
CA ASN A 104 -10.38 1.17 1.42
C ASN A 104 -8.99 0.60 1.12
N MET A 105 -7.92 1.19 1.67
CA MET A 105 -6.58 0.62 1.57
C MET A 105 -6.51 -0.76 2.25
N TYR A 106 -7.03 -0.90 3.47
CA TYR A 106 -7.05 -2.19 4.19
C TYR A 106 -7.90 -3.24 3.49
N ARG A 107 -9.00 -2.87 2.83
CA ARG A 107 -9.80 -3.79 2.01
C ARG A 107 -9.04 -4.35 0.80
N LEU A 108 -8.01 -3.66 0.30
CA LEU A 108 -7.13 -4.20 -0.76
C LEU A 108 -6.14 -5.27 -0.24
N MET A 109 -6.11 -5.53 1.08
CA MET A 109 -5.21 -6.49 1.74
C MET A 109 -5.91 -7.79 2.13
N LEU A 110 -7.23 -7.88 1.93
CA LEU A 110 -8.02 -9.10 2.06
C LEU A 110 -7.61 -10.14 1.00
#